data_AF-A0A0R3QEZ9-F1
#
_entry.id   AF-A0A0R3QEZ9-F1
#
_cell.length_a   1.000
_cell.length_b   1.000
_cell.length_c   1.000
_cell.angle_alpha   90.00
_cell.angle_beta   90.00
_cell.angle_gamma   90.00
#
_symmetry.space_group_name_H-M   'P 1'
#
loop_
_entity.id
_entity.type
_entity.pdbx_description
1 polymer ?
#
loop_
_entity_poly.entity_id
_entity_poly.type
_entity_poly.pdbx_seq_one_letter_code
_entity_poly.pdbx_strand_id
1 'polypeptide(L)'
;MGHSVSKVDRLNRVEEVLKELGLKRCETTLIGVTNRLKGISCGESKRLAFACEILTDPLILFCDEPTSGLDSFMAVQVVHCLKVMAKKGKTIITTIHQPSSQVFNMFDK
;
A
#
# COMPACT_ATOMS: atom_id res chain seq x y z
N MET A 1 3.00 -5.31 -22.34
CA MET A 1 2.35 -4.26 -23.15
C MET A 1 2.85 -2.91 -22.65
N GLY A 2 3.94 -2.41 -23.22
CA GLY A 2 4.50 -1.11 -22.84
C GLY A 2 3.90 -0.02 -23.70
N HIS A 3 2.75 0.51 -23.31
CA HIS A 3 2.30 1.78 -23.87
C HIS A 3 3.20 2.91 -23.34
N SER A 4 3.57 3.84 -24.21
CA SER A 4 4.34 5.03 -23.90
C SER A 4 3.52 5.98 -23.02
N VAL A 5 3.43 5.68 -21.73
CA VAL A 5 2.82 6.58 -20.73
C VAL A 5 3.67 7.84 -20.63
N SER A 6 3.05 9.01 -20.78
CA SER A 6 3.80 10.27 -20.73
C SER A 6 4.41 10.48 -19.35
N LYS A 7 5.49 11.27 -19.27
CA LYS A 7 6.09 11.62 -17.97
C LYS A 7 5.08 12.28 -17.03
N VAL A 8 4.16 13.08 -17.58
CA VAL A 8 3.11 13.76 -16.82
C VAL A 8 2.14 12.74 -16.23
N ASP A 9 1.67 11.78 -17.02
CA ASP A 9 0.74 10.75 -16.55
C ASP A 9 1.38 9.86 -15.47
N ARG A 10 2.67 9.54 -15.61
CA ARG A 10 3.42 8.80 -14.58
C ARG A 10 3.49 9.56 -13.26
N LEU A 11 3.76 10.86 -13.30
CA LEU A 11 3.81 11.69 -12.10
C LEU A 11 2.43 11.85 -11.46
N ASN A 12 1.37 12.01 -12.27
CA ASN A 12 -0.01 12.04 -11.78
C ASN A 12 -0.37 10.73 -11.07
N ARG A 13 0.02 9.58 -11.64
CA ARG A 13 -0.20 8.27 -11.01
C ARG A 13 0.54 8.13 -9.68
N VAL A 14 1.80 8.58 -9.62
CA VAL A 14 2.56 8.60 -8.35
C VAL A 14 1.86 9.47 -7.31
N GLU A 15 1.37 10.65 -7.69
CA GLU A 15 0.66 11.57 -6.80
C GLU A 15 -0.64 10.96 -6.24
N GLU A 16 -1.41 10.26 -7.07
CA GLU A 16 -2.61 9.54 -6.64
C GLU A 16 -2.27 8.47 -5.61
N VAL A 17 -1.30 7.62 -5.92
CA VAL A 17 -0.88 6.51 -5.04
C VAL A 17 -0.35 7.02 -3.70
N LEU A 18 0.44 8.10 -3.70
CA LEU A 18 0.94 8.72 -2.45
C LEU A 18 -0.19 9.23 -1.57
N LYS A 19 -1.26 9.78 -2.16
CA LYS A 19 -2.45 10.24 -1.43
C LYS A 19 -3.24 9.06 -0.87
N GLU A 20 -3.49 8.05 -1.69
CA GLU A 20 -4.27 6.86 -1.31
C GLU A 20 -3.67 6.10 -0.13
N LEU A 21 -2.33 6.04 -0.07
CA LEU A 21 -1.60 5.33 0.98
C LEU A 21 -1.13 6.26 2.11
N GLY A 22 -1.57 7.52 2.12
CA GLY A 22 -1.23 8.48 3.18
C GLY A 22 0.27 8.78 3.28
N LEU A 23 1.03 8.64 2.18
CA LEU A 23 2.48 8.87 2.10
C LEU A 23 2.84 10.30 1.70
N LYS A 24 1.85 11.15 1.41
CA LYS A 24 2.08 12.53 0.96
C LYS A 24 2.92 13.36 1.94
N ARG A 25 2.80 13.09 3.25
CA ARG A 25 3.57 13.81 4.29
C ARG A 25 5.07 13.48 4.28
N CYS A 26 5.44 12.31 3.75
CA CYS A 26 6.81 11.83 3.73
C CYS A 26 7.39 11.74 2.30
N GLU A 27 6.76 12.38 1.32
CA GLU A 27 7.13 12.24 -0.11
C GLU A 27 8.56 12.67 -0.44
N THR A 28 9.07 13.68 0.27
CA THR A 28 10.43 14.21 0.13
C THR A 28 11.36 13.73 1.24
N THR A 29 10.89 12.82 2.10
CA THR A 29 11.70 12.26 3.18
C THR A 29 12.55 11.11 2.66
N LEU A 30 13.81 11.04 3.12
CA LEU A 30 14.68 9.91 2.81
C LEU A 30 14.10 8.61 3.38
N ILE A 31 14.11 7.53 2.59
CA ILE A 31 13.66 6.21 3.05
C ILE A 31 14.48 5.72 4.26
N GLY A 32 15.76 6.09 4.30
CA GLY A 32 16.69 5.68 5.35
C GLY A 32 17.35 4.33 5.08
N VAL A 33 18.29 3.96 5.95
CA VAL A 33 19.00 2.68 5.91
C VAL A 33 18.96 2.09 7.30
N THR A 34 18.45 0.87 7.42
CA THR A 34 18.31 0.17 8.71
C THR A 34 19.63 0.22 9.49
N ASN A 35 19.57 0.70 10.73
CA ASN A 35 20.69 0.83 11.66
C ASN A 35 21.83 1.76 11.22
N ARG A 36 21.64 2.60 10.19
CA ARG A 36 22.66 3.55 9.71
C ARG A 36 22.14 4.97 9.54
N LEU A 37 20.94 5.12 8.96
CA LEU A 37 20.36 6.42 8.67
C LEU A 37 18.85 6.38 8.95
N LYS A 38 18.39 7.25 9.84
CA LYS A 38 16.96 7.40 10.12
C LYS A 38 16.26 7.95 8.87
N GLY A 39 15.15 7.35 8.49
CA GLY A 39 14.30 7.78 7.37
C GLY A 39 12.83 7.69 7.73
N ILE A 40 12.02 7.28 6.77
CA ILE A 40 10.59 7.02 6.97
C ILE A 40 10.36 5.94 8.03
N SER A 41 9.20 5.98 8.69
CA SER A 41 8.81 4.98 9.67
C SER A 41 8.64 3.58 9.04
N CYS A 42 8.65 2.54 9.87
CA CYS A 42 8.40 1.16 9.40
C CYS A 42 7.05 1.04 8.64
N GLY A 43 6.03 1.79 9.07
CA GLY A 43 4.72 1.78 8.42
C GLY A 43 4.68 2.51 7.09
N GLU A 44 5.35 3.66 7.02
CA GLU A 44 5.54 4.35 5.75
C GLU A 44 6.37 3.49 4.78
N SER A 45 7.39 2.78 5.26
CA SER A 45 8.19 1.86 4.44
C SER A 45 7.35 0.70 3.87
N LYS A 46 6.51 0.06 4.69
CA LYS A 46 5.60 -0.99 4.21
C LYS A 46 4.55 -0.46 3.23
N ARG A 47 3.96 0.70 3.52
CA ARG A 47 3.03 1.34 2.57
C ARG A 47 3.73 1.77 1.28
N LEU A 48 5.00 2.20 1.34
CA LEU A 48 5.79 2.54 0.15
C LEU A 48 6.10 1.29 -0.69
N ALA A 49 6.44 0.16 -0.05
CA ALA A 49 6.61 -1.11 -0.76
C ALA A 49 5.33 -1.50 -1.51
N PHE A 50 4.19 -1.40 -0.83
CA PHE A 50 2.88 -1.62 -1.45
C PHE A 50 2.58 -0.61 -2.58
N ALA A 51 2.92 0.66 -2.38
CA ALA A 51 2.77 1.73 -3.37
C ALA A 51 3.44 1.37 -4.70
N CYS A 52 4.67 0.86 -4.64
CA CYS A 52 5.44 0.46 -5.82
C CYS A 52 4.72 -0.60 -6.67
N GLU A 53 4.09 -1.58 -6.04
CA GLU A 53 3.37 -2.65 -6.74
C GLU A 53 2.10 -2.13 -7.44
N ILE A 54 1.38 -1.22 -6.79
CA ILE A 54 0.09 -0.73 -7.31
C ILE A 54 0.23 0.41 -8.33
N LEU A 55 1.44 0.94 -8.56
CA LEU A 55 1.71 1.96 -9.58
C LEU A 55 1.27 1.50 -10.98
N THR A 56 1.34 0.20 -11.24
CA THR A 56 0.93 -0.42 -12.52
C THR A 56 -0.59 -0.51 -12.69
N ASP A 57 -1.36 -0.11 -11.68
CA ASP A 57 -2.82 -0.16 -11.62
C ASP A 57 -3.43 -1.54 -11.96
N PRO A 58 -2.90 -2.64 -11.40
CA PRO A 58 -3.31 -3.98 -11.79
C PRO A 58 -4.80 -4.21 -11.50
N LEU A 59 -5.49 -4.93 -12.40
CA LEU A 59 -6.90 -5.28 -12.22
C LEU A 59 -7.11 -6.33 -11.11
N ILE A 60 -6.12 -7.20 -10.92
CA ILE A 60 -6.10 -8.26 -9.91
C ILE A 60 -4.81 -8.13 -9.10
N LEU A 61 -4.94 -8.15 -7.77
CA LEU A 61 -3.82 -8.08 -6.85
C LEU A 61 -3.81 -9.30 -5.92
N PHE A 62 -2.66 -9.95 -5.82
CA PHE A 62 -2.42 -11.05 -4.88
C PHE A 62 -1.51 -10.54 -3.75
N CYS A 63 -1.97 -10.64 -2.51
CA CYS A 63 -1.22 -10.21 -1.33
C CYS A 63 -0.99 -11.39 -0.39
N ASP A 64 0.26 -11.78 -0.16
CA ASP A 64 0.58 -12.81 0.80
C ASP A 64 0.90 -12.18 2.16
N GLU A 65 0.07 -12.45 3.16
CA GLU A 65 0.17 -11.95 4.55
C GLU A 65 0.58 -10.46 4.68
N PRO A 66 -0.18 -9.51 4.08
CA PRO A 66 0.21 -8.10 4.03
C PRO A 66 0.24 -7.42 5.40
N THR A 67 -0.30 -8.07 6.44
CA THR A 67 -0.31 -7.59 7.82
C THR A 67 0.82 -8.17 8.67
N SER A 68 1.68 -9.04 8.12
CA SER A 68 2.73 -9.72 8.89
C SER A 68 3.76 -8.72 9.44
N GLY A 69 4.13 -8.89 10.72
CA GLY A 69 5.05 -8.02 11.44
C GLY A 69 4.58 -6.56 11.56
N LEU A 70 3.27 -6.31 11.50
CA LEU A 70 2.67 -5.00 11.79
C LEU A 70 2.03 -5.00 13.17
N ASP A 71 1.99 -3.83 13.80
CA ASP A 71 1.08 -3.61 14.92
C ASP A 71 -0.37 -3.53 14.44
N SER A 72 -1.30 -3.61 15.40
CA SER A 72 -2.74 -3.62 15.11
C SER A 72 -3.23 -2.38 14.35
N PHE A 73 -2.67 -1.21 14.63
CA PHE A 73 -3.07 0.04 13.98
C PHE A 73 -2.62 0.05 12.52
N MET A 74 -1.36 -0.33 12.27
CA MET A 74 -0.81 -0.40 10.92
C MET A 74 -1.49 -1.48 10.08
N ALA A 75 -1.82 -2.64 10.66
CA ALA A 75 -2.55 -3.70 9.98
C ALA A 75 -3.91 -3.21 9.48
N VAL A 76 -4.67 -2.48 10.31
CA VAL A 76 -5.94 -1.85 9.91
C VAL A 76 -5.73 -0.87 8.76
N GLN A 77 -4.68 -0.05 8.79
CA GLN A 77 -4.39 0.88 7.70
C GLN A 77 -4.11 0.17 6.38
N VAL A 78 -3.33 -0.92 6.40
CA VAL A 78 -3.04 -1.72 5.19
C VAL A 78 -4.33 -2.32 4.62
N VAL A 79 -5.14 -2.97 5.46
CA VAL A 79 -6.39 -3.60 5.01
C VAL A 79 -7.41 -2.56 4.54
N HIS A 80 -7.43 -1.36 5.14
CA HIS A 80 -8.24 -0.24 4.65
C HIS A 80 -7.82 0.19 3.24
N CYS A 81 -6.52 0.28 2.96
CA CYS A 81 -6.03 0.60 1.63
C CYS A 81 -6.47 -0.44 0.59
N LEU A 82 -6.32 -1.74 0.92
CA LEU A 82 -6.84 -2.82 0.08
C LEU A 82 -8.34 -2.67 -0.17
N LYS A 83 -9.13 -2.38 0.87
CA LYS A 83 -10.58 -2.17 0.74
C LYS A 83 -10.93 -1.00 -0.19
N VAL A 84 -10.21 0.11 -0.09
CA VAL A 84 -10.41 1.28 -0.95
C VAL A 84 -10.13 0.94 -2.41
N MET A 85 -9.06 0.19 -2.68
CA MET A 85 -8.74 -0.28 -4.04
C MET A 85 -9.81 -1.24 -4.57
N ALA A 86 -10.30 -2.16 -3.74
CA ALA A 86 -11.38 -3.07 -4.12
C ALA A 86 -12.65 -2.30 -4.52
N LYS A 87 -13.01 -1.27 -3.74
CA LYS A 87 -14.15 -0.37 -4.06
C LYS A 87 -13.98 0.39 -5.39
N LYS A 88 -12.75 0.55 -5.88
CA LYS A 88 -12.46 1.14 -7.20
C LYS A 88 -12.54 0.13 -8.35
N GLY A 89 -13.05 -1.08 -8.10
CA GLY A 89 -13.25 -2.13 -9.10
C GLY A 89 -12.04 -3.05 -9.30
N LYS A 90 -11.07 -3.03 -8.36
CA LYS A 90 -9.96 -3.98 -8.37
C LYS A 90 -10.36 -5.28 -7.67
N THR A 91 -9.90 -6.42 -8.17
CA THR A 91 -10.06 -7.70 -7.47
C THR A 91 -8.83 -7.92 -6.60
N ILE A 92 -9.02 -8.18 -5.31
CA ILE A 92 -7.91 -8.39 -4.37
C ILE A 92 -8.09 -9.74 -3.70
N ILE A 93 -7.06 -10.56 -3.76
CA ILE A 93 -6.99 -11.86 -3.10
C ILE A 93 -5.83 -11.78 -2.11
N THR A 94 -6.12 -12.01 -0.84
CA THR A 94 -5.10 -11.94 0.21
C THR A 94 -5.21 -13.09 1.19
N THR A 95 -4.06 -13.55 1.68
CA THR A 95 -3.95 -14.40 2.87
C THR A 95 -3.74 -13.51 4.08
N ILE A 96 -4.34 -13.84 5.23
CA ILE A 96 -4.03 -13.20 6.51
C ILE A 96 -3.89 -14.28 7.58
N HIS A 97 -2.75 -14.27 8.27
CA HIS A 97 -2.52 -15.09 9.44
C HIS A 97 -3.01 -14.38 10.71
N GLN A 98 -3.95 -15.00 11.43
CA GLN A 98 -4.48 -14.52 12.72
C GLN A 98 -4.92 -13.03 12.73
N PRO A 99 -5.95 -12.64 11.95
CA PRO A 99 -6.44 -11.27 11.96
C PRO A 99 -7.02 -10.89 13.32
N SER A 100 -6.85 -9.63 13.72
CA SER A 100 -7.66 -9.07 14.80
C SER A 100 -9.14 -9.02 14.39
N SER A 101 -10.06 -9.00 15.36
CA SER A 101 -11.50 -8.89 15.07
C SER A 101 -11.84 -7.67 14.22
N GLN A 102 -11.12 -6.56 14.42
CA GLN A 102 -11.29 -5.36 13.62
C GLN A 102 -10.91 -5.57 12.16
N VAL A 103 -9.74 -6.18 11.90
CA VAL A 103 -9.29 -6.49 10.54
C VAL A 103 -10.21 -7.51 9.86
N PHE A 104 -10.61 -8.56 10.59
CA PHE A 104 -11.51 -9.58 10.07
C PHE A 104 -12.85 -8.99 9.59
N ASN A 105 -13.42 -8.04 10.34
CA ASN A 105 -14.69 -7.39 9.99
C ASN A 105 -14.61 -6.45 8.76
N MET A 106 -13.43 -6.17 8.23
CA MET A 106 -13.26 -5.32 7.03
C MET A 106 -13.40 -6.11 5.72
N PHE A 107 -13.29 -7.44 5.78
CA PHE A 107 -13.39 -8.31 4.62
C PHE A 107 -14.81 -8.36 4.07
N ASP A 108 -14.90 -8.52 2.75
CA ASP A 108 -16.16 -8.84 2.08
C ASP A 108 -16.63 -10.23 2.52
N LYS A 109 -17.96 -10.41 2.61
CA LYS A 109 -18.58 -11.70 2.95
C LYS A 109 -18.72 -12.56 1.71
#